data_AF-A0A850HYQ8-F1
#
_entry.id   AF-A0A850HYQ8-F1
#
_cell.length_a   1.000
_cell.length_b   1.000
_cell.length_c   1.000
_cell.angle_alpha   90.00
_cell.angle_beta   90.00
_cell.angle_gamma   90.00
#
_symmetry.space_group_name_H-M   'P 1'
#
loop_
_entity.id
_entity.type
_entity.pdbx_description
1 polymer ?
#
loop_
_entity_poly.entity_id
_entity_poly.type
_entity_poly.pdbx_seq_one_letter_code
_entity_poly.pdbx_strand_id
1 'polypeptide(L)'
;MLTFEWIIGLLLAAVALSALARKIKVPYPTFLAVGGVLLAFVPSGPSWALEPKLALALFVAPVLLDAAFDTSLRDLRNNWLPVSTLVLVAVGITTVAVAVVARWLLPDMPWPVAIALGAIVAPPDAAAATAILRQVKLPYRIQKILEGESLLNDASSLLIYRVAVGLIAAEHMKVREFVPSLAVALVGSLAAGYLFAQVWMMITRRITEAPSAIITQFGGTFMVWIIAEHIGLSGILTIIAYAITIARTAPARTSARLRVSSYTVWETVIFVLNVLAFMLIGMQLRPIWSELDDEVRWKYCGFAAAILAVVVVVRIAWVMSYGAFLRALKARSLLPRYVVAAVPSLRRSIVVSWCGMRGIVTLAAAFALPEYFPYRDLILLTAFAVVLGSLVIQGLTLRPLILAMKFDDDDPIAREAAHARGVAFRAALDEIDADPSEEAEILRLEYRAVLLRAETEPDGGIASGELPADPLRRRAIAAARQALLNLRHTEAIGDDAFHLVEEELDRAELSAEA
;
A
#
# COMPACT_ATOMS: atom_id res chain seq x y z
N MET A 1 -23.55 -21.65 -13.35
CA MET A 1 -23.70 -20.64 -14.43
C MET A 1 -24.00 -19.26 -13.87
N LEU A 2 -25.09 -19.07 -13.12
CA LEU A 2 -25.50 -17.76 -12.57
C LEU A 2 -24.41 -17.03 -11.74
N THR A 3 -23.72 -17.71 -10.82
CA THR A 3 -22.62 -17.09 -10.05
C THR A 3 -21.48 -16.59 -10.95
N PHE A 4 -21.16 -17.35 -12.00
CA PHE A 4 -20.11 -16.99 -12.96
C PHE A 4 -20.54 -15.80 -13.83
N GLU A 5 -21.79 -15.77 -14.27
CA GLU A 5 -22.39 -14.62 -14.98
C GLU A 5 -22.34 -13.35 -14.12
N TRP A 6 -22.64 -13.45 -12.83
CA TRP A 6 -22.53 -12.34 -11.89
C TRP A 6 -21.09 -11.86 -11.71
N ILE A 7 -20.11 -12.75 -11.60
CA ILE A 7 -18.70 -12.37 -11.50
C ILE A 7 -18.28 -11.59 -12.75
N ILE A 8 -18.64 -12.07 -13.94
CA ILE A 8 -18.35 -11.36 -15.20
C ILE A 8 -19.07 -10.00 -15.22
N GLY A 9 -20.37 -9.98 -14.89
CA GLY A 9 -21.17 -8.77 -14.85
C GLY A 9 -20.59 -7.72 -13.92
N LEU A 10 -20.11 -8.13 -12.74
CA LEU A 10 -19.45 -7.24 -11.79
C LEU A 10 -18.12 -6.72 -12.32
N LEU A 11 -17.26 -7.58 -12.87
CA LEU A 11 -16.00 -7.14 -13.44
C LEU A 11 -16.23 -6.12 -14.56
N LEU A 12 -17.18 -6.37 -15.46
CA LEU A 12 -17.53 -5.43 -16.53
C LEU A 12 -18.14 -4.13 -15.98
N ALA A 13 -19.06 -4.22 -15.02
CA ALA A 13 -19.65 -3.05 -14.37
C ALA A 13 -18.57 -2.22 -13.66
N ALA A 14 -17.61 -2.88 -13.01
CA ALA A 14 -16.57 -2.22 -12.26
C ALA A 14 -15.55 -1.53 -13.18
N VAL A 15 -15.22 -2.14 -14.33
CA VAL A 15 -14.45 -1.48 -15.40
C VAL A 15 -15.20 -0.26 -15.95
N ALA A 16 -16.51 -0.39 -16.23
CA ALA A 16 -17.33 0.71 -16.73
C ALA A 16 -17.43 1.87 -15.72
N LEU A 17 -17.66 1.56 -14.44
CA LEU A 17 -17.68 2.53 -13.34
C LEU A 17 -16.31 3.19 -13.16
N SER A 18 -15.22 2.44 -13.26
CA SER A 18 -13.85 2.97 -13.19
C SER A 18 -13.55 3.92 -14.35
N ALA A 19 -13.96 3.57 -15.56
CA ALA A 19 -13.85 4.45 -16.73
C ALA A 19 -14.69 5.73 -16.58
N LEU A 20 -15.91 5.61 -16.06
CA LEU A 20 -16.77 6.75 -15.77
C LEU A 20 -16.17 7.66 -14.69
N ALA A 21 -15.63 7.08 -13.61
CA ALA A 21 -14.96 7.80 -12.53
C ALA A 21 -13.77 8.63 -13.07
N ARG A 22 -12.94 8.05 -13.95
CA ARG A 22 -11.87 8.78 -14.65
C ARG A 22 -12.42 9.94 -15.49
N LYS A 23 -13.50 9.71 -16.23
CA LYS A 23 -14.13 10.74 -17.09
C LYS A 23 -14.64 11.94 -16.28
N ILE A 24 -15.30 11.69 -15.14
CA ILE A 24 -15.82 12.74 -14.25
C ILE A 24 -14.76 13.24 -13.24
N LYS A 25 -13.55 12.69 -13.29
CA LYS A 25 -12.39 13.04 -12.45
C LYS A 25 -12.66 12.88 -10.94
N VAL A 26 -13.34 11.78 -10.61
CA VAL A 26 -13.70 11.32 -9.25
C VAL A 26 -12.87 10.06 -8.93
N PRO A 27 -12.51 9.81 -7.66
CA PRO A 27 -11.81 8.59 -7.28
C PRO A 27 -12.60 7.33 -7.63
N TYR A 28 -11.96 6.41 -8.34
CA TYR A 28 -12.60 5.14 -8.68
C TYR A 28 -12.99 4.31 -7.43
N PRO A 29 -12.22 4.27 -6.31
CA PRO A 29 -12.62 3.50 -5.13
C PRO A 29 -13.97 3.94 -4.57
N THR A 30 -14.17 5.25 -4.46
CA THR A 30 -15.44 5.84 -4.00
C THR A 30 -16.59 5.47 -4.94
N PHE A 31 -16.37 5.59 -6.25
CA PHE A 31 -17.41 5.34 -7.24
C PHE A 31 -17.80 3.86 -7.31
N LEU A 32 -16.83 2.95 -7.14
CA LEU A 32 -17.06 1.51 -7.04
C LEU A 32 -17.80 1.12 -5.76
N ALA A 33 -17.45 1.69 -4.61
CA ALA A 33 -18.15 1.44 -3.37
C ALA A 33 -19.62 1.90 -3.44
N VAL A 34 -19.88 3.08 -4.00
CA VAL A 34 -21.25 3.58 -4.24
C VAL A 34 -21.98 2.69 -5.25
N GLY A 35 -21.32 2.29 -6.35
CA GLY A 35 -21.89 1.36 -7.32
C GLY A 35 -22.26 0.01 -6.72
N GLY A 36 -21.41 -0.53 -5.84
CA GLY A 36 -21.67 -1.74 -5.08
C GLY A 36 -22.87 -1.62 -4.15
N VAL A 37 -23.02 -0.47 -3.47
CA VAL A 37 -24.22 -0.16 -2.65
C VAL A 37 -25.48 -0.17 -3.50
N LEU A 38 -25.47 0.55 -4.63
CA LEU A 38 -26.63 0.60 -5.54
C LEU A 38 -27.00 -0.80 -6.04
N LEU A 39 -26.00 -1.61 -6.38
CA LEU A 39 -26.19 -2.98 -6.81
C LEU A 39 -26.73 -3.89 -5.69
N ALA A 40 -26.33 -3.66 -4.44
CA ALA A 40 -26.78 -4.43 -3.29
C ALA A 40 -28.31 -4.45 -3.18
N PHE A 41 -28.96 -3.31 -3.46
CA PHE A 41 -30.42 -3.13 -3.37
C PHE A 41 -31.19 -3.58 -4.62
N VAL A 42 -30.52 -4.11 -5.64
CA VAL A 42 -31.21 -4.72 -6.78
C VAL A 42 -31.87 -6.03 -6.31
N PRO A 43 -33.20 -6.21 -6.48
CA PRO A 43 -33.93 -7.36 -5.93
C PRO A 43 -33.37 -8.72 -6.34
N SER A 44 -32.89 -8.82 -7.58
CA SER A 44 -32.30 -10.04 -8.17
C SER A 44 -30.78 -10.12 -8.00
N GLY A 45 -30.17 -9.20 -7.23
CA GLY A 45 -28.72 -9.11 -7.08
C GLY A 45 -28.12 -10.28 -6.29
N PRO A 46 -26.83 -10.59 -6.50
CA PRO A 46 -26.15 -11.67 -5.79
C PRO A 46 -25.90 -11.29 -4.33
N SER A 47 -26.26 -12.17 -3.40
CA SER A 47 -25.89 -12.06 -1.98
C SER A 47 -24.63 -12.89 -1.72
N TRP A 48 -23.46 -12.26 -1.77
CA TRP A 48 -22.21 -12.93 -1.45
C TRP A 48 -21.68 -12.48 -0.10
N ALA A 49 -21.72 -13.40 0.86
CA ALA A 49 -20.93 -13.28 2.07
C ALA A 49 -19.50 -13.70 1.74
N LEU A 50 -18.55 -12.76 1.84
CA LEU A 50 -17.14 -13.09 1.77
C LEU A 50 -16.71 -13.64 3.12
N GLU A 51 -16.10 -14.83 3.10
CA GLU A 51 -15.47 -15.34 4.30
C GLU A 51 -14.34 -14.38 4.72
N PRO A 52 -14.33 -13.87 5.97
CA PRO A 52 -13.40 -12.82 6.38
C PRO A 52 -11.93 -13.21 6.23
N LYS A 53 -11.60 -14.46 6.56
CA LYS A 53 -10.24 -15.01 6.38
C LYS A 53 -9.82 -15.02 4.92
N LEU A 54 -10.74 -15.40 4.04
CA LEU A 54 -10.52 -15.34 2.59
C LEU A 54 -10.35 -13.89 2.12
N ALA A 55 -11.17 -12.95 2.59
CA ALA A 55 -11.07 -11.54 2.21
C ALA A 55 -9.72 -10.93 2.61
N LEU A 56 -9.25 -11.21 3.84
CA LEU A 56 -7.94 -10.76 4.28
C LEU A 56 -6.82 -11.37 3.41
N ALA A 57 -6.81 -12.69 3.22
CA ALA A 57 -5.78 -13.33 2.41
C ALA A 57 -5.80 -12.88 0.93
N LEU A 58 -6.99 -12.77 0.34
CA LEU A 58 -7.18 -12.50 -1.10
C LEU A 58 -6.91 -11.04 -1.46
N PHE A 59 -7.35 -10.08 -0.64
CA PHE A 59 -7.24 -8.66 -0.98
C PHE A 59 -6.04 -7.99 -0.28
N VAL A 60 -5.72 -8.39 0.95
CA VAL A 60 -4.69 -7.70 1.73
C VAL A 60 -3.30 -8.24 1.40
N ALA A 61 -3.11 -9.55 1.27
CA ALA A 61 -1.78 -10.12 1.01
C ALA A 61 -1.15 -9.61 -0.31
N PRO A 62 -1.86 -9.59 -1.45
CA PRO A 62 -1.33 -9.05 -2.71
C PRO A 62 -1.02 -7.55 -2.64
N VAL A 63 -1.89 -6.77 -1.99
CA VAL A 63 -1.71 -5.31 -1.85
C VAL A 63 -0.54 -4.98 -0.94
N LEU A 64 -0.33 -5.75 0.14
CA LEU A 64 0.84 -5.59 1.01
C LEU A 64 2.14 -6.00 0.32
N LEU A 65 2.10 -7.05 -0.51
CA LEU A 65 3.24 -7.45 -1.34
C LEU A 65 3.61 -6.29 -2.28
N ASP A 66 2.64 -5.79 -3.05
CA ASP A 66 2.82 -4.66 -3.97
C ASP A 66 3.37 -3.41 -3.28
N ALA A 67 2.72 -3.00 -2.19
CA ALA A 67 3.14 -1.84 -1.41
C ALA A 67 4.58 -1.97 -0.88
N ALA A 68 5.02 -3.19 -0.54
CA ALA A 68 6.39 -3.43 -0.11
C ALA A 68 7.42 -3.38 -1.25
N PHE A 69 7.03 -3.71 -2.49
CA PHE A 69 7.89 -3.49 -3.67
C PHE A 69 8.05 -2.00 -3.98
N ASP A 70 7.00 -1.19 -3.79
CA ASP A 70 7.02 0.27 -3.98
C ASP A 70 7.68 1.04 -2.80
N THR A 71 7.98 0.35 -1.69
CA THR A 71 8.49 0.99 -0.46
C THR A 71 10.02 1.11 -0.47
N SER A 72 10.52 2.35 -0.45
CA SER A 72 11.94 2.61 -0.19
C SER A 72 12.29 2.58 1.31
N LEU A 73 13.13 1.64 1.74
CA LEU A 73 13.64 1.59 3.13
C LEU A 73 14.48 2.83 3.49
N ARG A 74 15.20 3.40 2.51
CA ARG A 74 15.97 4.63 2.69
C ARG A 74 15.02 5.78 3.04
N ASP A 75 13.95 5.94 2.27
CA ASP A 75 12.99 7.03 2.48
C ASP A 75 12.13 6.81 3.71
N LEU A 76 11.79 5.55 4.02
CA LEU A 76 11.15 5.18 5.28
C LEU A 76 12.03 5.55 6.48
N ARG A 77 13.34 5.29 6.43
CA ARG A 77 14.30 5.69 7.47
C ARG A 77 14.42 7.21 7.58
N ASN A 78 14.52 7.90 6.45
CA ASN A 78 14.58 9.37 6.39
C ASN A 78 13.29 10.03 6.94
N ASN A 79 12.16 9.33 6.89
CA ASN A 79 10.87 9.78 7.40
C ASN A 79 10.37 8.95 8.60
N TRP A 80 11.27 8.26 9.32
CA TRP A 80 10.85 7.33 10.37
C TRP A 80 10.09 8.04 11.50
N LEU A 81 10.49 9.25 11.87
CA LEU A 81 9.82 10.01 12.92
C LEU A 81 8.35 10.31 12.58
N PRO A 82 8.01 10.98 11.46
CA PRO A 82 6.60 11.20 11.12
C PRO A 82 5.84 9.89 10.85
N VAL A 83 6.44 8.88 10.23
CA VAL A 83 5.77 7.61 9.95
C VAL A 83 5.44 6.85 11.25
N SER A 84 6.42 6.63 12.13
CA SER A 84 6.20 5.94 13.41
C SER A 84 5.17 6.63 14.30
N THR A 85 5.12 7.96 14.25
CA THR A 85 4.14 8.77 14.98
C THR A 85 2.72 8.55 14.46
N LEU A 86 2.55 8.40 13.13
CA LEU A 86 1.26 8.04 12.55
C LEU A 86 0.89 6.58 12.88
N VAL A 87 1.86 5.68 12.79
CA VAL A 87 1.65 4.23 12.97
C VAL A 87 1.34 3.83 14.39
N LEU A 88 2.04 4.38 15.37
CA LEU A 88 1.87 3.97 16.76
C LEU A 88 0.92 4.91 17.49
N VAL A 89 1.20 6.21 17.40
CA VAL A 89 0.51 7.19 18.25
C VAL A 89 -0.83 7.58 17.66
N ALA A 90 -0.93 7.84 16.36
CA ALA A 90 -2.23 8.21 15.76
C ALA A 90 -3.22 7.04 15.82
N VAL A 91 -2.77 5.81 15.53
CA VAL A 91 -3.60 4.60 15.68
C VAL A 91 -4.05 4.44 17.13
N GLY A 92 -3.13 4.49 18.09
CA GLY A 92 -3.45 4.36 19.51
C GLY A 92 -4.43 5.43 20.02
N ILE A 93 -4.19 6.70 19.70
CA ILE A 93 -5.09 7.81 20.07
C ILE A 93 -6.47 7.62 19.43
N THR A 94 -6.53 7.23 18.15
CA THR A 94 -7.81 7.00 17.46
C THR A 94 -8.56 5.85 18.10
N THR A 95 -7.89 4.74 18.41
CA THR A 95 -8.51 3.60 19.10
C THR A 95 -9.06 3.99 20.48
N VAL A 96 -8.28 4.72 21.28
CA VAL A 96 -8.73 5.18 22.61
C VAL A 96 -9.89 6.16 22.49
N ALA A 97 -9.81 7.14 21.60
CA ALA A 97 -10.85 8.14 21.40
C ALA A 97 -12.17 7.48 20.95
N VAL A 98 -12.11 6.56 20.00
CA VAL A 98 -13.28 5.78 19.56
C VAL A 98 -13.83 4.93 20.70
N ALA A 99 -12.98 4.24 21.45
CA ALA A 99 -13.43 3.41 22.57
C ALA A 99 -14.14 4.24 23.67
N VAL A 100 -13.58 5.40 24.02
CA VAL A 100 -14.16 6.32 25.00
C VAL A 100 -15.50 6.85 24.51
N VAL A 101 -15.59 7.31 23.26
CA VAL A 101 -16.84 7.84 22.71
C VAL A 101 -17.89 6.73 22.55
N ALA A 102 -17.48 5.54 22.12
CA ALA A 102 -18.37 4.38 22.03
C ALA A 102 -19.01 4.06 23.38
N ARG A 103 -18.21 4.01 24.46
CA ARG A 103 -18.72 3.79 25.82
C ARG A 103 -19.52 4.97 26.36
N TRP A 104 -19.21 6.19 25.96
CA TRP A 104 -20.00 7.36 26.34
C TRP A 104 -21.40 7.31 25.72
N LEU A 105 -21.51 6.88 24.47
CA LEU A 105 -22.78 6.71 23.76
C LEU A 105 -23.53 5.43 24.17
N LEU A 106 -22.81 4.37 24.52
CA LEU A 106 -23.33 3.07 24.97
C LEU A 106 -22.58 2.62 26.24
N PRO A 107 -23.02 3.07 27.44
CA PRO A 107 -22.35 2.77 28.71
C PRO A 107 -22.18 1.28 29.00
N ASP A 108 -23.11 0.45 28.53
CA ASP A 108 -23.11 -1.00 28.75
C ASP A 108 -22.08 -1.75 27.90
N MET A 109 -21.48 -1.10 26.88
CA MET A 109 -20.47 -1.72 26.03
C MET A 109 -19.19 -2.05 26.83
N PRO A 110 -18.73 -3.32 26.85
CA PRO A 110 -17.48 -3.68 27.51
C PRO A 110 -16.27 -2.95 26.89
N TRP A 111 -15.27 -2.62 27.72
CA TRP A 111 -14.03 -1.97 27.25
C TRP A 111 -13.33 -2.73 26.12
N PRO A 112 -13.14 -4.06 26.16
CA PRO A 112 -12.48 -4.76 25.06
C PRO A 112 -13.27 -4.67 23.75
N VAL A 113 -14.60 -4.64 23.80
CA VAL A 113 -15.46 -4.47 22.62
C VAL A 113 -15.27 -3.07 22.02
N ALA A 114 -15.27 -2.04 22.87
CA ALA A 114 -15.06 -0.66 22.44
C ALA A 114 -13.63 -0.44 21.87
N ILE A 115 -12.62 -1.07 22.46
CA ILE A 115 -11.24 -1.06 21.96
C ILE A 115 -11.14 -1.82 20.64
N ALA A 116 -11.82 -2.96 20.48
CA ALA A 116 -11.86 -3.70 19.22
C ALA A 116 -12.46 -2.84 18.10
N LEU A 117 -13.59 -2.16 18.35
CA LEU A 117 -14.18 -1.20 17.43
C LEU A 117 -13.17 -0.10 17.06
N GLY A 118 -12.54 0.51 18.06
CA GLY A 118 -11.54 1.55 17.86
C GLY A 118 -10.30 1.07 17.08
N ALA A 119 -9.87 -0.17 17.28
CA ALA A 119 -8.78 -0.77 16.53
C ALA A 119 -9.19 -0.97 15.07
N ILE A 120 -10.38 -1.52 14.82
CA ILE A 120 -10.92 -1.80 13.48
C ILE A 120 -10.98 -0.54 12.61
N VAL A 121 -11.44 0.60 13.16
CA VAL A 121 -11.64 1.85 12.40
C VAL A 121 -10.45 2.81 12.41
N ALA A 122 -9.44 2.55 13.24
CA ALA A 122 -8.27 3.41 13.36
C ALA A 122 -7.41 3.51 12.08
N PRO A 123 -7.00 2.40 11.44
CA PRO A 123 -6.01 2.45 10.37
C PRO A 123 -6.63 3.05 9.10
N PRO A 124 -6.01 4.09 8.51
CA PRO A 124 -6.31 4.50 7.16
C PRO A 124 -5.76 3.49 6.13
N ASP A 125 -6.38 3.49 4.96
CA ASP A 125 -5.96 2.78 3.77
C ASP A 125 -5.34 3.79 2.79
N ALA A 126 -4.01 3.73 2.63
CA ALA A 126 -3.35 4.57 1.64
C ALA A 126 -3.58 4.10 0.22
N ALA A 127 -3.98 2.86 -0.08
CA ALA A 127 -4.27 2.45 -1.45
C ALA A 127 -5.44 3.27 -2.03
N ALA A 128 -6.47 3.49 -1.22
CA ALA A 128 -7.56 4.40 -1.56
C ALA A 128 -7.07 5.84 -1.75
N ALA A 129 -6.13 6.32 -0.92
CA ALA A 129 -5.54 7.66 -1.02
C ALA A 129 -4.65 7.81 -2.25
N THR A 130 -3.70 6.91 -2.46
CA THR A 130 -2.74 6.92 -3.58
C THR A 130 -3.46 6.85 -4.92
N ALA A 131 -4.58 6.12 -5.02
CA ALA A 131 -5.44 6.14 -6.21
C ALA A 131 -5.93 7.56 -6.60
N ILE A 132 -6.12 8.45 -5.62
CA ILE A 132 -6.45 9.86 -5.83
C ILE A 132 -5.19 10.66 -6.10
N LEU A 133 -4.13 10.41 -5.33
CA LEU A 133 -2.87 11.14 -5.43
C LEU A 133 -2.20 10.95 -6.80
N ARG A 134 -2.31 9.78 -7.43
CA ARG A 134 -1.80 9.53 -8.80
C ARG A 134 -2.45 10.45 -9.86
N GLN A 135 -3.60 11.08 -9.58
CA GLN A 135 -4.28 11.99 -10.50
C GLN A 135 -3.89 13.46 -10.33
N VAL A 136 -3.08 13.79 -9.31
CA VAL A 136 -2.69 15.16 -8.97
C VAL A 136 -1.21 15.21 -8.63
N LYS A 137 -0.51 16.24 -9.12
CA LYS A 137 0.90 16.43 -8.76
C LYS A 137 1.00 16.77 -7.27
N LEU A 138 1.63 15.89 -6.49
CA LEU A 138 1.81 16.04 -5.05
C LEU A 138 3.31 15.95 -4.71
N PRO A 139 3.81 16.72 -3.73
CA PRO A 139 5.19 16.57 -3.30
C PRO A 139 5.53 15.13 -2.91
N TYR A 140 6.60 14.59 -3.49
CA TYR A 140 7.13 13.24 -3.30
C TYR A 140 7.06 12.76 -1.84
N ARG A 141 7.49 13.63 -0.93
CA ARG A 141 7.54 13.30 0.49
C ARG A 141 6.18 13.01 1.13
N ILE A 142 5.11 13.69 0.71
CA ILE A 142 3.77 13.39 1.24
C ILE A 142 3.36 11.98 0.82
N GLN A 143 3.59 11.63 -0.44
CA GLN A 143 3.29 10.31 -0.96
C GLN A 143 4.04 9.22 -0.16
N LYS A 144 5.37 9.37 0.04
CA LYS A 144 6.16 8.42 0.83
C LYS A 144 5.76 8.31 2.30
N ILE A 145 5.33 9.39 2.93
CA ILE A 145 4.81 9.34 4.31
C ILE A 145 3.51 8.54 4.37
N LEU A 146 2.60 8.74 3.41
CA LEU A 146 1.31 8.03 3.37
C LEU A 146 1.46 6.55 3.01
N GLU A 147 2.34 6.22 2.05
CA GLU A 147 2.68 4.83 1.70
C GLU A 147 3.28 4.10 2.91
N GLY A 148 4.25 4.71 3.60
CA GLY A 148 4.85 4.14 4.81
C GLY A 148 3.87 4.03 5.99
N GLU A 149 2.92 4.97 6.13
CA GLU A 149 1.85 4.90 7.12
C GLU A 149 0.98 3.64 6.89
N SER A 150 0.46 3.45 5.67
CA SER A 150 -0.46 2.33 5.39
C SER A 150 0.20 0.96 5.47
N LEU A 151 1.48 0.85 5.10
CA LEU A 151 2.19 -0.43 5.18
C LEU A 151 2.23 -0.99 6.61
N LEU A 152 2.36 -0.12 7.62
CA LEU A 152 2.56 -0.52 9.01
C LEU A 152 1.32 -0.33 9.90
N ASN A 153 0.40 0.57 9.54
CA ASN A 153 -0.79 0.86 10.32
C ASN A 153 -1.69 -0.36 10.51
N ASP A 154 -1.93 -1.14 9.46
CA ASP A 154 -2.77 -2.34 9.53
C ASP A 154 -2.22 -3.35 10.53
N ALA A 155 -0.90 -3.53 10.56
CA ALA A 155 -0.26 -4.39 11.53
C ALA A 155 -0.48 -3.88 12.97
N SER A 156 -0.27 -2.59 13.23
CA SER A 156 -0.46 -2.00 14.57
C SER A 156 -1.91 -2.09 15.05
N SER A 157 -2.88 -1.77 14.20
CA SER A 157 -4.31 -1.86 14.49
C SER A 157 -4.72 -3.30 14.77
N LEU A 158 -4.30 -4.25 13.93
CA LEU A 158 -4.70 -5.64 14.09
C LEU A 158 -4.08 -6.31 15.31
N LEU A 159 -2.93 -5.83 15.77
CA LEU A 159 -2.40 -6.24 17.07
C LEU A 159 -3.33 -5.79 18.20
N ILE A 160 -3.72 -4.52 18.22
CA ILE A 160 -4.64 -3.99 19.23
C ILE A 160 -5.99 -4.74 19.17
N TYR A 161 -6.51 -4.99 17.96
CA TYR A 161 -7.70 -5.80 17.72
C TYR A 161 -7.57 -7.22 18.30
N ARG A 162 -6.46 -7.93 18.00
CA ARG A 162 -6.22 -9.29 18.52
C ARG A 162 -6.15 -9.31 20.04
N VAL A 163 -5.53 -8.29 20.66
CA VAL A 163 -5.53 -8.15 22.12
C VAL A 163 -6.96 -7.97 22.64
N ALA A 164 -7.72 -7.06 22.03
CA ALA A 164 -9.08 -6.74 22.46
C ALA A 164 -10.05 -7.93 22.33
N VAL A 165 -10.02 -8.63 21.19
CA VAL A 165 -10.83 -9.84 20.96
C VAL A 165 -10.36 -10.99 21.84
N GLY A 166 -9.05 -11.16 22.00
CA GLY A 166 -8.47 -12.18 22.87
C GLY A 166 -8.92 -12.03 24.32
N LEU A 167 -9.04 -10.80 24.84
CA LEU A 167 -9.54 -10.55 26.20
C LEU A 167 -11.00 -10.97 26.40
N ILE A 168 -11.84 -10.93 25.36
CA ILE A 168 -13.22 -11.43 25.40
C ILE A 168 -13.26 -12.96 25.30
N ALA A 169 -12.45 -13.54 24.40
CA ALA A 169 -12.40 -14.99 24.23
C ALA A 169 -11.77 -15.70 25.43
N ALA A 170 -10.87 -15.03 26.14
CA ALA A 170 -10.04 -15.60 27.19
C ALA A 170 -10.49 -15.19 28.59
N GLU A 171 -11.81 -15.15 28.87
CA GLU A 171 -12.39 -14.86 30.21
C GLU A 171 -11.73 -15.64 31.37
N HIS A 172 -10.94 -16.68 31.09
CA HIS A 172 -10.22 -17.52 32.04
C HIS A 172 -8.66 -17.45 31.98
N MET A 173 -8.03 -16.75 31.01
CA MET A 173 -6.56 -16.60 30.98
C MET A 173 -6.09 -15.33 31.69
N LYS A 174 -5.04 -15.46 32.51
CA LYS A 174 -4.39 -14.30 33.12
C LYS A 174 -3.65 -13.50 32.05
N VAL A 175 -3.88 -12.18 32.00
CA VAL A 175 -3.20 -11.22 31.10
C VAL A 175 -1.66 -11.41 31.05
N ARG A 176 -1.07 -11.91 32.15
CA ARG A 176 0.36 -12.23 32.29
C ARG A 176 0.87 -13.29 31.30
N GLU A 177 0.03 -14.21 30.84
CA GLU A 177 0.40 -15.28 29.90
C GLU A 177 0.15 -14.88 28.44
N PHE A 178 -0.78 -13.95 28.20
CA PHE A 178 -1.16 -13.51 26.86
C PHE A 178 -0.17 -12.50 26.24
N VAL A 179 0.43 -11.62 27.06
CA VAL A 179 1.40 -10.62 26.55
C VAL A 179 2.68 -11.29 26.00
N PRO A 180 3.31 -12.25 26.69
CA PRO A 180 4.48 -12.96 26.15
C PRO A 180 4.18 -13.74 24.87
N SER A 181 3.01 -14.40 24.77
CA SER A 181 2.66 -15.15 23.56
C SER A 181 2.45 -14.23 22.36
N LEU A 182 1.90 -13.03 22.55
CA LEU A 182 1.81 -12.01 21.52
C LEU A 182 3.19 -11.51 21.07
N ALA A 183 4.12 -11.29 22.01
CA ALA A 183 5.49 -10.88 21.69
C ALA A 183 6.24 -11.96 20.89
N VAL A 184 6.07 -13.23 21.26
CA VAL A 184 6.62 -14.37 20.51
C VAL A 184 6.00 -14.44 19.11
N ALA A 185 4.67 -14.25 18.98
CA ALA A 185 4.00 -14.23 17.69
C ALA A 185 4.50 -13.07 16.80
N LEU A 186 4.76 -11.89 17.38
CA LEU A 186 5.32 -10.73 16.68
C LEU A 186 6.70 -11.01 16.09
N VAL A 187 7.65 -11.38 16.96
CA VAL A 187 9.04 -11.65 16.54
C VAL A 187 9.10 -12.88 15.63
N GLY A 188 8.30 -13.90 15.94
CA GLY A 188 8.15 -15.10 15.12
C GLY A 188 7.63 -14.79 13.72
N SER A 189 6.68 -13.85 13.57
CA SER A 189 6.16 -13.45 12.25
C SER A 189 7.24 -12.79 11.38
N LEU A 190 8.04 -11.90 11.97
CA LEU A 190 9.13 -11.24 11.25
C LEU A 190 10.22 -12.23 10.83
N ALA A 191 10.63 -13.12 11.76
CA ALA A 191 11.62 -14.15 11.49
C ALA A 191 11.14 -15.16 10.44
N ALA A 192 9.88 -15.60 10.54
CA ALA A 192 9.26 -16.50 9.56
C ALA A 192 9.16 -15.85 8.18
N GLY A 193 8.79 -14.57 8.09
CA GLY A 193 8.73 -13.86 6.81
C GLY A 193 10.09 -13.80 6.11
N TYR A 194 11.15 -13.49 6.85
CA TYR A 194 12.52 -13.54 6.34
C TYR A 194 12.91 -14.96 5.88
N LEU A 195 12.64 -15.99 6.71
CA LEU A 195 12.95 -17.38 6.38
C LEU A 195 12.21 -17.84 5.12
N PHE A 196 10.91 -17.53 5.02
CA PHE A 196 10.12 -17.84 3.83
C PHE A 196 10.66 -17.14 2.60
N ALA A 197 11.17 -15.91 2.70
CA ALA A 197 11.80 -15.23 1.57
C ALA A 197 13.08 -15.94 1.12
N GLN A 198 13.89 -16.45 2.05
CA GLN A 198 15.08 -17.25 1.71
C GLN A 198 14.72 -18.55 0.98
N VAL A 199 13.73 -19.29 1.51
CA VAL A 199 13.21 -20.52 0.90
C VAL A 199 12.62 -20.22 -0.47
N TRP A 200 11.86 -19.13 -0.60
CA TRP A 200 11.27 -18.69 -1.85
C TRP A 200 12.30 -18.43 -2.94
N MET A 201 13.36 -17.70 -2.60
CA MET A 201 14.48 -17.46 -3.51
C MET A 201 15.17 -18.76 -3.92
N MET A 202 15.27 -19.75 -3.03
CA MET A 202 15.84 -21.05 -3.38
C MET A 202 14.97 -21.80 -4.41
N ILE A 203 13.64 -21.75 -4.25
CA ILE A 203 12.68 -22.43 -5.14
C ILE A 203 12.65 -21.75 -6.52
N THR A 204 12.54 -20.42 -6.55
CA THR A 204 12.31 -19.67 -7.80
C THR A 204 13.55 -19.56 -8.69
N ARG A 205 14.76 -19.81 -8.16
CA ARG A 205 16.02 -19.81 -8.94
C ARG A 205 16.04 -20.79 -10.12
N ARG A 206 15.20 -21.82 -10.10
CA ARG A 206 15.10 -22.82 -11.19
C ARG A 206 14.05 -22.48 -12.24
N ILE A 207 13.27 -21.42 -12.03
CA ILE A 207 12.15 -21.06 -12.90
C ILE A 207 12.61 -19.99 -13.86
N THR A 208 12.75 -20.36 -15.14
CA THR A 208 13.17 -19.45 -16.22
C THR A 208 11.99 -18.89 -17.01
N GLU A 209 10.86 -19.60 -17.01
CA GLU A 209 9.67 -19.25 -17.79
C GLU A 209 8.77 -18.25 -17.06
N ALA A 210 8.39 -17.16 -17.75
CA ALA A 210 7.58 -16.09 -17.17
C ALA A 210 6.21 -16.57 -16.62
N PRO A 211 5.41 -17.36 -17.35
CA PRO A 211 4.12 -17.83 -16.81
C PRO A 211 4.29 -18.64 -15.53
N SER A 212 5.26 -19.56 -15.50
CA SER A 212 5.55 -20.38 -14.32
C SER A 212 6.02 -19.54 -13.14
N ALA A 213 6.87 -18.53 -13.38
CA ALA A 213 7.34 -17.63 -12.34
C ALA A 213 6.19 -16.84 -11.72
N ILE A 214 5.29 -16.31 -12.55
CA ILE A 214 4.12 -15.54 -12.12
C ILE A 214 3.14 -16.41 -11.31
N ILE A 215 2.80 -17.60 -11.80
CA ILE A 215 1.94 -18.55 -11.06
C ILE A 215 2.56 -18.88 -9.70
N THR A 216 3.87 -19.10 -9.69
CA THR A 216 4.62 -19.37 -8.46
C THR A 216 4.51 -18.15 -7.54
N GLN A 217 4.81 -16.93 -7.98
CA GLN A 217 4.68 -15.70 -7.17
C GLN A 217 3.30 -15.54 -6.52
N PHE A 218 2.21 -15.73 -7.27
CA PHE A 218 0.86 -15.71 -6.69
C PHE A 218 0.68 -16.81 -5.65
N GLY A 219 1.00 -18.06 -5.99
CA GLY A 219 0.93 -19.19 -5.07
C GLY A 219 1.74 -18.97 -3.79
N GLY A 220 2.96 -18.45 -3.92
CA GLY A 220 3.85 -18.13 -2.80
C GLY A 220 3.29 -17.07 -1.87
N THR A 221 2.72 -16.01 -2.42
CA THR A 221 2.10 -14.92 -1.66
C THR A 221 1.00 -15.45 -0.74
N PHE A 222 0.08 -16.25 -1.28
CA PHE A 222 -1.00 -16.84 -0.48
C PHE A 222 -0.50 -17.95 0.45
N MET A 223 0.49 -18.75 0.02
CA MET A 223 1.06 -19.82 0.83
C MET A 223 1.75 -19.26 2.08
N VAL A 224 2.52 -18.18 1.96
CA VAL A 224 3.16 -17.50 3.09
C VAL A 224 2.11 -17.04 4.09
N TRP A 225 1.03 -16.42 3.62
CA TRP A 225 -0.07 -16.00 4.48
C TRP A 225 -0.72 -17.17 5.21
N ILE A 226 -1.12 -18.20 4.46
CA ILE A 226 -1.84 -19.37 4.99
C ILE A 226 -0.98 -20.10 6.02
N ILE A 227 0.29 -20.40 5.69
CA ILE A 227 1.20 -21.10 6.60
C ILE A 227 1.36 -20.29 7.88
N ALA A 228 1.60 -18.98 7.79
CA ALA A 228 1.76 -18.11 8.95
C ALA A 228 0.56 -18.18 9.90
N GLU A 229 -0.67 -18.11 9.37
CA GLU A 229 -1.87 -18.21 10.21
C GLU A 229 -2.05 -19.59 10.84
N HIS A 230 -1.72 -20.67 10.13
CA HIS A 230 -1.83 -22.03 10.65
C HIS A 230 -0.90 -22.29 11.85
N ILE A 231 0.28 -21.66 11.87
CA ILE A 231 1.23 -21.75 12.98
C ILE A 231 1.02 -20.66 14.03
N GLY A 232 -0.09 -19.91 13.97
CA GLY A 232 -0.46 -18.91 14.97
C GLY A 232 0.29 -17.57 14.88
N LEU A 233 0.99 -17.32 13.77
CA LEU A 233 1.67 -16.05 13.52
C LEU A 233 0.71 -15.00 12.91
N SER A 234 1.20 -13.78 12.73
CA SER A 234 0.47 -12.73 12.03
C SER A 234 0.75 -12.84 10.53
N GLY A 235 -0.27 -13.21 9.74
CA GLY A 235 -0.17 -13.27 8.28
C GLY A 235 0.33 -11.97 7.67
N ILE A 236 -0.14 -10.82 8.20
CA ILE A 236 0.25 -9.47 7.75
C ILE A 236 1.71 -9.15 8.03
N LEU A 237 2.19 -9.36 9.26
CA LEU A 237 3.60 -9.08 9.56
C LEU A 237 4.53 -10.03 8.82
N THR A 238 4.10 -11.29 8.67
CA THR A 238 4.88 -12.29 7.95
C THR A 238 4.98 -11.94 6.47
N ILE A 239 3.87 -11.55 5.82
CA ILE A 239 3.89 -11.15 4.40
C ILE A 239 4.66 -9.85 4.19
N ILE A 240 4.57 -8.86 5.09
CA ILE A 240 5.36 -7.62 4.99
C ILE A 240 6.86 -7.93 5.07
N ALA A 241 7.29 -8.72 6.07
CA ALA A 241 8.69 -9.10 6.21
C ALA A 241 9.19 -9.92 5.01
N TYR A 242 8.38 -10.85 4.52
CA TYR A 242 8.64 -11.60 3.29
C TYR A 242 8.79 -10.67 2.08
N ALA A 243 7.82 -9.78 1.86
CA ALA A 243 7.73 -8.90 0.71
C ALA A 243 8.90 -7.91 0.66
N ILE A 244 9.21 -7.25 1.77
CA ILE A 244 10.35 -6.33 1.88
C ILE A 244 11.66 -7.07 1.59
N THR A 245 11.81 -8.30 2.09
CA THR A 245 13.02 -9.10 1.84
C THR A 245 13.15 -9.43 0.35
N ILE A 246 12.07 -9.90 -0.29
CA ILE A 246 12.05 -10.22 -1.72
C ILE A 246 12.28 -8.97 -2.59
N ALA A 247 11.61 -7.85 -2.32
CA ALA A 247 11.75 -6.60 -3.07
C ALA A 247 13.20 -6.07 -3.08
N ARG A 248 13.97 -6.40 -2.04
CA ARG A 248 15.38 -5.99 -1.90
C ARG A 248 16.35 -6.93 -2.59
N THR A 249 16.06 -8.23 -2.66
CA THR A 249 17.03 -9.22 -3.13
C THR A 249 16.72 -9.80 -4.52
N ALA A 250 15.45 -9.81 -4.93
CA ALA A 250 15.02 -10.40 -6.20
C ALA A 250 15.52 -9.63 -7.45
N PRO A 251 15.53 -8.28 -7.50
CA PRO A 251 15.94 -7.54 -8.69
C PRO A 251 17.32 -7.93 -9.23
N ALA A 252 18.28 -8.23 -8.36
CA ALA A 252 19.63 -8.64 -8.73
C ALA A 252 19.74 -10.06 -9.31
N ARG A 253 18.68 -10.87 -9.25
CA ARG A 253 18.69 -12.30 -9.61
C ARG A 253 17.71 -12.67 -10.71
N THR A 254 16.69 -11.85 -10.92
CA THR A 254 15.64 -12.07 -11.93
C THR A 254 16.11 -11.53 -13.29
N SER A 255 15.67 -12.11 -14.40
CA SER A 255 15.92 -11.56 -15.74
C SER A 255 14.93 -10.44 -16.08
N ALA A 256 15.27 -9.56 -17.04
CA ALA A 256 14.35 -8.49 -17.47
C ALA A 256 13.02 -9.02 -17.98
N ARG A 257 13.04 -10.10 -18.78
CA ARG A 257 11.83 -10.77 -19.28
C ARG A 257 10.89 -11.18 -18.16
N LEU A 258 11.43 -11.79 -17.09
CA LEU A 258 10.65 -12.20 -15.93
C LEU A 258 10.13 -10.98 -15.15
N ARG A 259 10.95 -9.93 -14.94
CA ARG A 259 10.56 -8.71 -14.24
C ARG A 259 9.44 -7.98 -14.96
N VAL A 260 9.64 -7.61 -16.23
CA VAL A 260 8.65 -6.88 -17.03
C VAL A 260 7.33 -7.63 -17.08
N SER A 261 7.36 -8.93 -17.37
CA SER A 261 6.13 -9.75 -17.40
C SER A 261 5.45 -9.81 -16.03
N SER A 262 6.22 -9.94 -14.94
CA SER A 262 5.67 -10.01 -13.58
C SER A 262 5.01 -8.67 -13.21
N TYR A 263 5.70 -7.54 -13.39
CA TYR A 263 5.17 -6.23 -13.03
C TYR A 263 3.86 -5.92 -13.78
N THR A 264 3.80 -6.18 -15.09
CA THR A 264 2.58 -5.96 -15.88
C THR A 264 1.40 -6.82 -15.40
N VAL A 265 1.63 -8.10 -15.08
CA VAL A 265 0.57 -8.99 -14.59
C VAL A 265 0.14 -8.59 -13.17
N TRP A 266 1.07 -8.29 -12.29
CA TRP A 266 0.77 -7.84 -10.93
C TRP A 266 -0.05 -6.55 -10.94
N GLU A 267 0.35 -5.53 -11.70
CA GLU A 267 -0.42 -4.28 -11.83
C GLU A 267 -1.87 -4.54 -12.23
N THR A 268 -2.09 -5.41 -13.22
CA THR A 268 -3.42 -5.80 -13.67
C THR A 268 -4.20 -6.54 -12.59
N VAL A 269 -3.57 -7.50 -11.91
CA VAL A 269 -4.22 -8.31 -10.87
C VAL A 269 -4.58 -7.45 -9.65
N ILE A 270 -3.68 -6.59 -9.19
CA ILE A 270 -3.93 -5.68 -8.06
C ILE A 270 -5.07 -4.71 -8.40
N PHE A 271 -5.09 -4.19 -9.64
CA PHE A 271 -6.22 -3.39 -10.11
C PHE A 271 -7.53 -4.17 -10.03
N VAL A 272 -7.58 -5.41 -10.55
CA VAL A 272 -8.77 -6.26 -10.48
C VAL A 272 -9.18 -6.53 -9.03
N LEU A 273 -8.23 -6.87 -8.16
CA LEU A 273 -8.48 -7.14 -6.73
C LEU A 273 -9.02 -5.91 -6.02
N ASN A 274 -8.47 -4.72 -6.24
CA ASN A 274 -8.97 -3.47 -5.67
C ASN A 274 -10.38 -3.15 -6.17
N VAL A 275 -10.62 -3.33 -7.46
CA VAL A 275 -11.90 -3.07 -8.08
C VAL A 275 -12.99 -4.00 -7.50
N LEU A 276 -12.68 -5.28 -7.38
CA LEU A 276 -13.54 -6.28 -6.73
C LEU A 276 -13.73 -5.94 -5.24
N ALA A 277 -12.66 -5.63 -4.52
CA ALA A 277 -12.68 -5.26 -3.11
C ALA A 277 -13.67 -4.12 -2.83
N PHE A 278 -13.53 -2.98 -3.53
CA PHE A 278 -14.42 -1.83 -3.30
C PHE A 278 -15.87 -2.09 -3.71
N MET A 279 -16.09 -2.83 -4.79
CA MET A 279 -17.44 -3.21 -5.20
C MET A 279 -18.10 -4.15 -4.19
N LEU A 280 -17.37 -5.16 -3.72
CA LEU A 280 -17.84 -6.11 -2.71
C LEU A 280 -18.09 -5.42 -1.37
N ILE A 281 -17.22 -4.50 -0.95
CA ILE A 281 -17.45 -3.63 0.23
C ILE A 281 -18.82 -2.97 0.12
N GLY A 282 -19.11 -2.31 -1.00
CA GLY A 282 -20.40 -1.65 -1.22
C GLY A 282 -21.59 -2.60 -1.14
N MET A 283 -21.44 -3.81 -1.70
CA MET A 283 -22.47 -4.84 -1.68
C MET A 283 -22.80 -5.36 -0.27
N GLN A 284 -21.87 -5.24 0.70
CA GLN A 284 -22.11 -5.67 2.08
C GLN A 284 -23.14 -4.82 2.84
N LEU A 285 -23.57 -3.66 2.31
CA LEU A 285 -24.57 -2.84 2.98
C LEU A 285 -25.89 -3.57 3.17
N ARG A 286 -26.38 -4.27 2.14
CA ARG A 286 -27.71 -4.90 2.22
C ARG A 286 -27.78 -5.98 3.31
N PRO A 287 -26.86 -6.96 3.38
CA PRO A 287 -26.84 -7.94 4.47
C PRO A 287 -26.84 -7.29 5.85
N ILE A 288 -25.93 -6.32 6.08
CA ILE A 288 -25.80 -5.59 7.35
C ILE A 288 -27.10 -4.83 7.68
N TRP A 289 -27.73 -4.21 6.68
CA TRP A 289 -28.95 -3.43 6.86
C TRP A 289 -30.16 -4.30 7.16
N SER A 290 -30.27 -5.47 6.51
CA SER A 290 -31.40 -6.39 6.66
C SER A 290 -31.38 -7.19 7.96
N GLU A 291 -30.20 -7.38 8.55
CA GLU A 291 -30.05 -8.07 9.84
C GLU A 291 -30.44 -7.18 11.04
N LEU A 292 -30.56 -5.87 10.84
CA LEU A 292 -30.87 -4.90 11.89
C LEU A 292 -32.38 -4.67 12.04
N ASP A 293 -32.87 -4.75 13.27
CA ASP A 293 -34.24 -4.37 13.65
C ASP A 293 -34.53 -2.90 13.31
N ASP A 294 -35.73 -2.65 12.78
CA ASP A 294 -36.16 -1.32 12.31
C ASP A 294 -36.09 -0.24 13.42
N GLU A 295 -36.42 -0.61 14.67
CA GLU A 295 -36.44 0.31 15.82
C GLU A 295 -35.05 0.80 16.23
N VAL A 296 -34.02 -0.03 16.05
CA VAL A 296 -32.65 0.24 16.51
C VAL A 296 -31.79 0.84 15.39
N ARG A 297 -32.21 0.66 14.13
CA ARG A 297 -31.44 1.02 12.94
C ARG A 297 -30.99 2.49 12.93
N TRP A 298 -31.89 3.42 13.21
CA TRP A 298 -31.55 4.85 13.23
C TRP A 298 -30.59 5.23 14.35
N LYS A 299 -30.71 4.59 15.51
CA LYS A 299 -29.78 4.78 16.64
C LYS A 299 -28.37 4.32 16.25
N TYR A 300 -28.27 3.18 15.56
CA TYR A 300 -26.99 2.65 15.10
C TYR A 300 -26.37 3.51 13.99
N CYS A 301 -27.17 4.04 13.06
CA CYS A 301 -26.71 5.03 12.09
C CYS A 301 -26.14 6.30 12.77
N GLY A 302 -26.83 6.82 13.79
CA GLY A 302 -26.36 7.95 14.58
C GLY A 302 -25.05 7.67 15.31
N PHE A 303 -24.94 6.49 15.93
CA PHE A 303 -23.70 6.02 16.55
C PHE A 303 -22.56 5.92 15.54
N ALA A 304 -22.80 5.29 14.40
CA ALA A 304 -21.81 5.11 13.35
C ALA A 304 -21.34 6.45 12.76
N ALA A 305 -22.25 7.40 12.55
CA ALA A 305 -21.92 8.75 12.13
C ALA A 305 -21.06 9.51 13.16
N ALA A 306 -21.36 9.35 14.46
CA ALA A 306 -20.54 9.91 15.53
C ALA A 306 -19.13 9.31 15.54
N ILE A 307 -18.99 8.00 15.39
CA ILE A 307 -17.68 7.36 15.29
C ILE A 307 -16.91 7.82 14.06
N LEU A 308 -17.54 7.93 12.88
CA LEU A 308 -16.93 8.50 11.69
C LEU A 308 -16.40 9.92 11.94
N ALA A 309 -17.20 10.77 12.59
CA ALA A 309 -16.78 12.13 12.94
C ALA A 309 -15.56 12.12 13.87
N VAL A 310 -15.57 11.29 14.92
CA VAL A 310 -14.42 11.14 15.85
C VAL A 310 -13.17 10.71 15.09
N VAL A 311 -13.29 9.70 14.25
CA VAL A 311 -12.20 9.13 13.46
C VAL A 311 -11.56 10.16 12.52
N VAL A 312 -12.38 11.04 11.91
CA VAL A 312 -11.90 12.14 11.06
C VAL A 312 -11.27 13.26 11.90
N VAL A 313 -11.96 13.71 12.95
CA VAL A 313 -11.52 14.83 13.81
C VAL A 313 -10.22 14.49 14.54
N VAL A 314 -10.09 13.29 15.10
CA VAL A 314 -8.88 12.85 15.80
C VAL A 314 -7.67 12.86 14.88
N ARG A 315 -7.83 12.37 13.63
CA ARG A 315 -6.75 12.42 12.63
C ARG A 315 -6.34 13.87 12.33
N ILE A 316 -7.30 14.76 12.12
CA ILE A 316 -7.04 16.18 11.89
C ILE A 316 -6.32 16.80 13.08
N ALA A 317 -6.86 16.61 14.29
CA ALA A 317 -6.29 17.14 15.52
C ALA A 317 -4.85 16.67 15.73
N TRP A 318 -4.58 15.38 15.53
CA TRP A 318 -3.24 14.82 15.70
C TRP A 318 -2.24 15.38 14.69
N VAL A 319 -2.54 15.29 13.39
CA VAL A 319 -1.62 15.74 12.32
C VAL A 319 -1.38 17.25 12.39
N MET A 320 -2.41 18.03 12.71
CA MET A 320 -2.28 19.48 12.92
C MET A 320 -1.42 19.80 14.14
N SER A 321 -1.68 19.14 15.27
CA SER A 321 -0.96 19.37 16.53
C SER A 321 0.52 18.97 16.41
N TYR A 322 0.79 17.82 15.79
CA TYR A 322 2.16 17.37 15.52
C TYR A 322 2.90 18.35 14.61
N GLY A 323 2.27 18.79 13.51
CA GLY A 323 2.87 19.78 12.63
C GLY A 323 3.10 21.13 13.32
N ALA A 324 2.17 21.59 14.14
CA ALA A 324 2.29 22.84 14.90
C ALA A 324 3.40 22.75 15.94
N PHE A 325 3.50 21.62 16.66
CA PHE A 325 4.55 21.36 17.63
C PHE A 325 5.94 21.40 16.99
N LEU A 326 6.15 20.71 15.87
CA LEU A 326 7.43 20.76 15.16
C LEU A 326 7.75 22.16 14.62
N ARG A 327 6.76 22.91 14.13
CA ARG A 327 6.96 24.31 13.70
C ARG A 327 7.34 25.22 14.87
N ALA A 328 6.74 25.01 16.05
CA ALA A 328 7.08 25.76 17.26
C ALA A 328 8.51 25.44 17.75
N LEU A 329 8.91 24.18 17.75
CA LEU A 329 10.29 23.77 18.09
C LEU A 329 11.31 24.33 17.09
N LYS A 330 10.97 24.36 15.79
CA LYS A 330 11.78 25.01 14.75
C LYS A 330 11.95 26.49 15.02
N ALA A 331 10.87 27.20 15.35
CA ALA A 331 10.91 28.64 15.65
C ALA A 331 11.75 28.97 16.89
N ARG A 332 11.85 28.02 17.84
CA ARG A 332 12.70 28.14 19.05
C ARG A 332 14.14 27.63 18.84
N SER A 333 14.52 27.23 17.62
CA SER A 333 15.85 26.67 17.31
C SER A 333 16.22 25.45 18.17
N LEU A 334 15.23 24.70 18.65
CA LEU A 334 15.42 23.50 19.50
C LEU A 334 15.54 22.20 18.67
N LEU A 335 15.33 22.29 17.35
CA LEU A 335 15.41 21.13 16.46
C LEU A 335 16.82 20.98 15.88
N PRO A 336 17.38 19.76 15.86
CA PRO A 336 18.58 19.46 15.10
C PRO A 336 18.40 19.79 13.61
N ARG A 337 19.48 20.22 12.92
CA ARG A 337 19.44 20.61 11.50
C ARG A 337 18.81 19.55 10.58
N TYR A 338 19.04 18.26 10.85
CA TYR A 338 18.47 17.17 10.07
C TYR A 338 16.93 17.05 10.22
N VAL A 339 16.35 17.49 11.34
CA VAL A 339 14.88 17.52 11.56
C VAL A 339 14.25 18.80 11.02
N VAL A 340 14.99 19.91 10.94
CA VAL A 340 14.48 21.20 10.46
C VAL A 340 13.97 21.11 9.01
N ALA A 341 14.66 20.36 8.16
CA ALA A 341 14.22 20.05 6.80
C ALA A 341 13.00 19.10 6.76
N ALA A 342 12.73 18.39 7.86
CA ALA A 342 11.61 17.46 8.02
C ALA A 342 10.31 18.12 8.52
N VAL A 343 10.36 19.39 8.94
CA VAL A 343 9.19 20.07 9.49
C VAL A 343 8.13 20.28 8.40
N PRO A 344 6.91 19.74 8.57
CA PRO A 344 5.85 19.88 7.58
C PRO A 344 5.31 21.31 7.55
N SER A 345 5.14 21.85 6.34
CA SER A 345 4.41 23.10 6.15
C SER A 345 2.92 22.90 6.48
N LEU A 346 2.21 23.99 6.80
CA LEU A 346 0.80 23.92 7.13
C LEU A 346 -0.03 23.26 6.01
N ARG A 347 0.25 23.61 4.75
CA ARG A 347 -0.42 23.03 3.57
C ARG A 347 -0.20 21.52 3.48
N ARG A 348 1.03 21.04 3.71
CA ARG A 348 1.34 19.60 3.71
C ARG A 348 0.61 18.89 4.85
N SER A 349 0.61 19.47 6.05
CA SER A 349 -0.14 18.90 7.17
C SER A 349 -1.63 18.77 6.87
N ILE A 350 -2.25 19.78 6.23
CA ILE A 350 -3.69 19.78 5.91
C ILE A 350 -4.02 18.60 5.00
N VAL A 351 -3.25 18.41 3.94
CA VAL A 351 -3.46 17.30 3.00
C VAL A 351 -3.27 15.95 3.68
N VAL A 352 -2.16 15.75 4.40
CA VAL A 352 -1.90 14.48 5.13
C VAL A 352 -3.02 14.15 6.12
N SER A 353 -3.53 15.18 6.82
CA SER A 353 -4.62 15.00 7.78
C SER A 353 -5.93 14.57 7.12
N TRP A 354 -6.14 14.95 5.87
CA TRP A 354 -7.34 14.65 5.10
C TRP A 354 -7.26 13.33 4.31
N CYS A 355 -6.05 12.81 4.06
CA CYS A 355 -5.80 11.53 3.37
C CYS A 355 -6.15 10.26 4.19
N GLY A 356 -7.02 10.36 5.20
CA GLY A 356 -7.32 9.26 6.12
C GLY A 356 -8.47 8.36 5.73
N MET A 357 -8.60 7.97 4.47
CA MET A 357 -9.71 7.08 4.07
C MET A 357 -9.55 5.70 4.70
N ARG A 358 -10.65 5.02 5.05
CA ARG A 358 -10.61 3.64 5.59
C ARG A 358 -10.91 2.66 4.46
N GLY A 359 -10.30 1.49 4.54
CA GLY A 359 -10.28 0.53 3.43
C GLY A 359 -10.84 -0.85 3.78
N ILE A 360 -10.46 -1.82 2.94
CA ILE A 360 -10.95 -3.20 3.06
C ILE A 360 -10.54 -3.87 4.37
N VAL A 361 -9.37 -3.53 4.91
CA VAL A 361 -8.85 -4.13 6.15
C VAL A 361 -9.79 -3.87 7.33
N THR A 362 -10.35 -2.66 7.42
CA THR A 362 -11.36 -2.30 8.44
C THR A 362 -12.57 -3.20 8.35
N LEU A 363 -13.11 -3.41 7.14
CA LEU A 363 -14.31 -4.23 6.96
C LEU A 363 -14.01 -5.71 7.22
N ALA A 364 -12.88 -6.21 6.72
CA ALA A 364 -12.48 -7.60 6.89
C ALA A 364 -12.18 -7.94 8.36
N ALA A 365 -11.57 -7.02 9.12
CA ALA A 365 -11.37 -7.15 10.56
C ALA A 365 -12.71 -7.18 11.32
N ALA A 366 -13.68 -6.35 10.93
CA ALA A 366 -15.02 -6.37 11.52
C ALA A 366 -15.75 -7.70 11.26
N PHE A 367 -15.65 -8.25 10.04
CA PHE A 367 -16.23 -9.55 9.71
C PHE A 367 -15.54 -10.72 10.42
N ALA A 368 -14.25 -10.60 10.72
CA ALA A 368 -13.48 -11.61 11.44
C ALA A 368 -13.87 -11.74 12.92
N LEU A 369 -14.76 -10.89 13.43
CA LEU A 369 -15.30 -11.02 14.78
C LEU A 369 -16.13 -12.31 14.91
N PRO A 370 -15.92 -13.11 15.98
CA PRO A 370 -16.73 -14.29 16.25
C PRO A 370 -18.22 -13.98 16.30
N GLU A 371 -19.09 -14.90 15.88
CA GLU A 371 -20.55 -14.68 15.87
C GLU A 371 -21.12 -14.33 17.25
N TYR A 372 -20.54 -14.89 18.31
CA TYR A 372 -20.92 -14.62 19.70
C TYR A 372 -20.34 -13.31 20.26
N PHE A 373 -19.61 -12.53 19.46
CA PHE A 373 -18.95 -11.31 19.93
C PHE A 373 -20.00 -10.23 20.28
N PRO A 374 -19.94 -9.61 21.47
CA PRO A 374 -20.93 -8.61 21.85
C PRO A 374 -20.95 -7.42 20.88
N TYR A 375 -22.15 -6.94 20.54
CA TYR A 375 -22.36 -5.81 19.63
C TYR A 375 -21.77 -5.98 18.22
N ARG A 376 -21.57 -7.22 17.76
CA ARG A 376 -20.99 -7.51 16.43
C ARG A 376 -21.67 -6.74 15.29
N ASP A 377 -22.99 -6.74 15.22
CA ASP A 377 -23.72 -6.13 14.10
C ASP A 377 -23.61 -4.60 14.11
N LEU A 378 -23.59 -4.00 15.31
CA LEU A 378 -23.29 -2.57 15.47
C LEU A 378 -21.86 -2.25 15.01
N ILE A 379 -20.89 -3.10 15.33
CA ILE A 379 -19.50 -2.92 14.89
C ILE A 379 -19.39 -3.05 13.37
N LEU A 380 -20.07 -4.02 12.76
CA LEU A 380 -20.12 -4.21 11.32
C LEU A 380 -20.71 -2.98 10.61
N LEU A 381 -21.87 -2.49 11.07
CA LEU A 381 -22.47 -1.27 10.52
C LEU A 381 -21.55 -0.07 10.69
N THR A 382 -20.93 0.07 11.86
CA THR A 382 -20.03 1.20 12.15
C THR A 382 -18.78 1.14 11.27
N ALA A 383 -18.15 -0.03 11.14
CA ALA A 383 -16.99 -0.24 10.27
C ALA A 383 -17.35 0.07 8.81
N PHE A 384 -18.48 -0.44 8.32
CA PHE A 384 -18.99 -0.13 6.99
C PHE A 384 -19.22 1.37 6.79
N ALA A 385 -19.94 2.02 7.70
CA ALA A 385 -20.25 3.45 7.61
C ALA A 385 -19.00 4.32 7.69
N VAL A 386 -17.99 3.93 8.47
CA VAL A 386 -16.71 4.63 8.53
C VAL A 386 -15.94 4.47 7.22
N VAL A 387 -15.86 3.26 6.67
CA VAL A 387 -15.21 2.99 5.37
C VAL A 387 -15.91 3.77 4.25
N LEU A 388 -17.22 3.55 4.05
CA LEU A 388 -17.97 4.22 2.99
C LEU A 388 -17.99 5.74 3.18
N GLY A 389 -18.26 6.21 4.40
CA GLY A 389 -18.33 7.63 4.73
C GLY A 389 -16.99 8.34 4.53
N SER A 390 -15.88 7.75 4.96
CA SER A 390 -14.55 8.32 4.72
C SER A 390 -14.19 8.31 3.23
N LEU A 391 -14.46 7.22 2.50
CA LEU A 391 -14.24 7.15 1.05
C LEU A 391 -15.07 8.17 0.26
N VAL A 392 -16.33 8.39 0.64
CA VAL A 392 -17.21 9.35 -0.04
C VAL A 392 -16.83 10.77 0.34
N ILE A 393 -16.74 11.09 1.63
CA ILE A 393 -16.47 12.45 2.09
C ILE A 393 -15.04 12.85 1.73
N GLN A 394 -14.04 12.10 2.18
CA GLN A 394 -12.64 12.47 1.96
C GLN A 394 -12.22 12.21 0.52
N GLY A 395 -12.67 11.12 -0.10
CA GLY A 395 -12.30 10.82 -1.49
C GLY A 395 -12.77 11.91 -2.46
N LEU A 396 -14.04 12.33 -2.38
CA LEU A 396 -14.57 13.37 -3.28
C LEU A 396 -13.94 14.76 -3.01
N THR A 397 -13.54 15.04 -1.78
CA THR A 397 -13.02 16.37 -1.38
C THR A 397 -11.49 16.47 -1.39
N LEU A 398 -10.75 15.36 -1.44
CA LEU A 398 -9.29 15.37 -1.39
C LEU A 398 -8.67 16.02 -2.63
N ARG A 399 -9.15 15.68 -3.83
CA ARG A 399 -8.66 16.26 -5.08
C ARG A 399 -8.81 17.79 -5.13
N PRO A 400 -9.99 18.39 -4.90
CA PRO A 400 -10.12 19.85 -4.88
C PRO A 400 -9.29 20.50 -3.78
N LEU A 401 -9.15 19.84 -2.61
CA LEU A 401 -8.28 20.31 -1.53
C LEU A 401 -6.81 20.42 -1.99
N ILE A 402 -6.28 19.39 -2.65
CA ILE A 402 -4.90 19.39 -3.16
C ILE A 402 -4.69 20.49 -4.19
N LEU A 403 -5.62 20.64 -5.14
CA LEU A 403 -5.54 21.69 -6.17
C LEU A 403 -5.58 23.10 -5.56
N ALA A 404 -6.32 23.30 -4.46
CA ALA A 404 -6.37 24.56 -3.74
C ALA A 404 -5.04 24.90 -3.03
N MET A 405 -4.24 23.90 -2.65
CA MET A 405 -2.98 24.11 -1.92
C MET A 405 -1.82 24.61 -2.80
N LYS A 406 -1.89 24.45 -4.13
CA LYS A 406 -0.86 24.87 -5.10
C LYS A 406 0.56 24.51 -4.64
N PHE A 407 0.88 23.22 -4.62
CA PHE A 407 2.23 22.77 -4.28
C PHE A 407 3.20 23.04 -5.42
N ASP A 408 4.44 23.38 -5.07
CA ASP A 408 5.55 23.51 -6.03
C ASP A 408 6.08 22.12 -6.40
N ASP A 409 6.42 21.95 -7.68
CA ASP A 409 6.91 20.71 -8.29
C ASP A 409 8.43 20.60 -8.06
N ASP A 410 8.83 20.17 -6.87
CA ASP A 410 10.16 19.57 -6.69
C ASP A 410 9.98 18.08 -6.98
N ASP A 411 10.46 17.63 -8.14
CA ASP A 411 10.56 16.22 -8.49
C ASP A 411 11.97 15.70 -8.13
N PRO A 412 12.17 15.19 -6.90
CA PRO A 412 13.44 14.62 -6.50
C PRO A 412 13.74 13.31 -7.25
N ILE A 413 12.71 12.59 -7.70
CA ILE A 413 12.88 11.32 -8.42
C ILE A 413 13.56 11.58 -9.75
N ALA A 414 13.08 12.57 -10.52
CA ALA A 414 13.68 12.92 -11.80
C ALA A 414 15.16 13.29 -11.69
N ARG A 415 15.55 14.03 -10.63
CA ARG A 415 16.96 14.39 -10.37
C ARG A 415 17.81 13.16 -10.04
N GLU A 416 17.32 12.28 -9.16
CA GLU A 416 18.04 11.05 -8.80
C GLU A 416 18.12 10.06 -9.97
N ALA A 417 17.05 9.96 -10.77
CA ALA A 417 17.02 9.13 -11.97
C ALA A 417 18.00 9.64 -13.03
N ALA A 418 18.08 10.95 -13.27
CA ALA A 418 19.08 11.53 -14.17
C ALA A 418 20.52 11.22 -13.72
N HIS A 419 20.80 11.34 -12.41
CA HIS A 419 22.10 10.94 -11.85
C HIS A 419 22.37 9.44 -12.04
N ALA A 420 21.38 8.58 -11.76
CA ALA A 420 21.49 7.14 -11.96
C ALA A 420 21.75 6.75 -13.41
N ARG A 421 21.04 7.36 -14.38
CA ARG A 421 21.28 7.18 -15.82
C ARG A 421 22.72 7.54 -16.17
N GLY A 422 23.22 8.70 -15.72
CA GLY A 422 24.59 9.13 -16.00
C GLY A 422 25.64 8.14 -15.51
N VAL A 423 25.48 7.58 -14.30
CA VAL A 423 26.39 6.56 -13.75
C VAL A 423 26.26 5.23 -14.49
N ALA A 424 25.03 4.79 -14.78
CA ALA A 424 24.78 3.53 -15.47
C ALA A 424 25.35 3.51 -16.90
N PHE A 425 25.12 4.57 -17.69
CA PHE A 425 25.65 4.66 -19.05
C PHE A 425 27.17 4.87 -19.09
N ARG A 426 27.74 5.53 -18.08
CA ARG A 426 29.20 5.61 -17.96
C ARG A 426 29.82 4.22 -17.73
N ALA A 427 29.24 3.43 -16.83
CA ALA A 427 29.67 2.05 -16.62
C ALA A 427 29.49 1.18 -17.88
N ALA A 428 28.40 1.41 -18.64
CA ALA A 428 28.17 0.73 -19.91
C ALA A 428 29.25 1.07 -20.96
N LEU A 429 29.65 2.34 -21.04
CA LEU A 429 30.72 2.84 -21.91
C LEU A 429 32.08 2.27 -21.50
N ASP A 430 32.41 2.33 -20.21
CA ASP A 430 33.70 1.86 -19.69
C ASP A 430 33.93 0.36 -20.00
N GLU A 431 32.87 -0.45 -20.00
CA GLU A 431 32.92 -1.89 -20.34
C GLU A 431 33.27 -2.16 -21.81
N ILE A 432 32.89 -1.27 -22.73
CA ILE A 432 33.11 -1.43 -24.18
C ILE A 432 34.23 -0.54 -24.73
N ASP A 433 34.83 0.32 -23.91
CA ASP A 433 35.79 1.35 -24.34
C ASP A 433 37.06 0.75 -24.95
N ALA A 434 37.49 -0.41 -24.46
CA ALA A 434 38.68 -1.10 -24.94
C ALA A 434 38.46 -1.94 -26.20
N ASP A 435 37.22 -2.10 -26.68
CA ASP A 435 36.90 -2.91 -27.86
C ASP A 435 37.03 -2.07 -29.15
N PRO A 436 37.97 -2.43 -30.05
CA PRO A 436 38.23 -1.67 -31.27
C PRO A 436 37.26 -1.99 -32.42
N SER A 437 36.24 -2.81 -32.21
CA SER A 437 35.29 -3.18 -33.26
C SER A 437 34.44 -2.00 -33.74
N GLU A 438 33.98 -2.05 -35.00
CA GLU A 438 33.06 -1.02 -35.55
C GLU A 438 31.73 -1.02 -34.80
N GLU A 439 31.30 -2.19 -34.33
CA GLU A 439 30.09 -2.36 -33.52
C GLU A 439 30.22 -1.64 -32.16
N ALA A 440 31.38 -1.72 -31.51
CA ALA A 440 31.66 -0.98 -30.29
C ALA A 440 31.72 0.53 -30.55
N GLU A 441 32.22 0.97 -31.70
CA GLU A 441 32.24 2.38 -32.11
C GLU A 441 30.83 2.97 -32.24
N ILE A 442 29.93 2.26 -32.91
CA ILE A 442 28.52 2.65 -33.05
C ILE A 442 27.86 2.75 -31.67
N LEU A 443 28.08 1.75 -30.80
CA LEU A 443 27.49 1.71 -29.47
C LEU A 443 28.06 2.82 -28.56
N ARG A 444 29.35 3.13 -28.66
CA ARG A 444 30.00 4.26 -27.97
C ARG A 444 29.35 5.59 -28.35
N LEU A 445 29.07 5.80 -29.64
CA LEU A 445 28.39 7.00 -30.13
C LEU A 445 26.95 7.10 -29.60
N GLU A 446 26.20 5.98 -29.61
CA GLU A 446 24.85 5.90 -29.05
C GLU A 446 24.83 6.27 -27.56
N TYR A 447 25.66 5.62 -26.74
CA TYR A 447 25.68 5.89 -25.30
C TYR A 447 26.21 7.29 -24.95
N ARG A 448 27.17 7.84 -25.70
CA ARG A 448 27.59 9.24 -25.52
C ARG A 448 26.44 10.21 -25.84
N ALA A 449 25.66 9.94 -26.88
CA ALA A 449 24.48 10.76 -27.21
C ALA A 449 23.41 10.69 -26.11
N VAL A 450 23.17 9.52 -25.54
CA VAL A 450 22.25 9.34 -24.40
C VAL A 450 22.76 10.07 -23.16
N LEU A 451 24.07 10.00 -22.87
CA LEU A 451 24.68 10.66 -21.72
C LEU A 451 24.59 12.19 -21.83
N LEU A 452 24.83 12.74 -23.02
CA LEU A 452 24.64 14.17 -23.31
C LEU A 452 23.18 14.61 -23.11
N ARG A 453 22.21 13.78 -23.51
CA ARG A 453 20.78 14.06 -23.27
C ARG A 453 20.42 13.97 -21.80
N ALA A 454 20.93 12.99 -21.06
CA ALA A 454 20.69 12.88 -19.62
C ALA A 454 21.22 14.10 -18.83
N GLU A 455 22.28 14.74 -19.32
CA GLU A 455 22.83 15.98 -18.74
C GLU A 455 22.02 17.24 -19.09
N THR A 456 21.30 17.24 -20.22
CA THR A 456 20.57 18.43 -20.73
C THR A 456 19.05 18.37 -20.54
N GLU A 457 18.44 17.18 -20.50
CA GLU A 457 17.00 16.94 -20.37
C GLU A 457 16.69 15.81 -19.36
N PRO A 458 16.27 16.11 -18.12
CA PRO A 458 15.94 15.09 -17.10
C PRO A 458 14.76 14.18 -17.47
N ASP A 459 13.85 14.66 -18.32
CA ASP A 459 12.61 14.00 -18.74
C ASP A 459 12.74 13.20 -20.06
N GLY A 460 13.91 13.20 -20.69
CA GLY A 460 14.12 12.55 -21.99
C GLY A 460 14.19 11.02 -21.88
N GLY A 461 13.14 10.32 -22.30
CA GLY A 461 13.14 8.86 -22.43
C GLY A 461 14.13 8.36 -23.51
N ILE A 462 14.55 7.11 -23.36
CA ILE A 462 15.49 6.44 -24.29
C ILE A 462 14.79 6.15 -25.62
N ALA A 463 15.32 6.67 -26.72
CA ALA A 463 14.98 6.19 -28.06
C ALA A 463 15.80 4.91 -28.31
N SER A 464 15.18 3.75 -28.18
CA SER A 464 15.79 2.46 -28.50
C SER A 464 16.02 2.37 -30.01
N GLY A 465 17.28 2.43 -30.44
CA GLY A 465 17.65 2.17 -31.84
C GLY A 465 17.42 0.71 -32.21
N GLU A 466 16.75 0.48 -33.34
CA GLU A 466 16.57 -0.81 -33.99
C GLU A 466 17.90 -1.31 -34.57
N LEU A 467 18.78 -1.88 -33.75
CA LEU A 467 19.94 -2.64 -34.22
C LEU A 467 19.96 -4.02 -33.56
N PRO A 468 20.28 -5.11 -34.29
CA PRO A 468 20.25 -6.47 -33.75
C PRO A 468 21.18 -6.67 -32.56
N ALA A 469 20.81 -7.62 -31.71
CA ALA A 469 21.53 -8.12 -30.55
C ALA A 469 23.03 -8.41 -30.79
N ASP A 470 23.91 -7.65 -30.13
CA ASP A 470 25.36 -7.93 -30.05
C ASP A 470 25.74 -8.37 -28.61
N PRO A 471 26.56 -9.44 -28.41
CA PRO A 471 27.18 -9.74 -27.11
C PRO A 471 27.84 -8.52 -26.42
N LEU A 472 28.31 -7.52 -27.16
CA LEU A 472 28.79 -6.24 -26.62
C LEU A 472 27.71 -5.44 -25.90
N ARG A 473 26.53 -5.29 -26.52
CA ARG A 473 25.39 -4.58 -25.92
C ARG A 473 24.93 -5.25 -24.63
N ARG A 474 24.93 -6.59 -24.57
CA ARG A 474 24.59 -7.34 -23.35
C ARG A 474 25.60 -7.11 -22.22
N ARG A 475 26.90 -7.11 -22.53
CA ARG A 475 27.96 -6.79 -21.54
C ARG A 475 27.79 -5.38 -20.99
N ALA A 476 27.56 -4.41 -21.86
CA ALA A 476 27.37 -3.01 -21.47
C ALA A 476 26.12 -2.82 -20.59
N ILE A 477 24.98 -3.44 -20.94
CA ILE A 477 23.76 -3.40 -20.13
C ILE A 477 23.97 -4.08 -18.77
N ALA A 478 24.70 -5.20 -18.72
CA ALA A 478 25.03 -5.86 -17.46
C ALA A 478 25.89 -4.97 -16.55
N ALA A 479 26.88 -4.26 -17.10
CA ALA A 479 27.69 -3.29 -16.37
C ALA A 479 26.84 -2.11 -15.85
N ALA A 480 25.97 -1.56 -16.69
CA ALA A 480 25.02 -0.51 -16.32
C ALA A 480 24.12 -0.93 -15.15
N ARG A 481 23.60 -2.16 -15.21
CA ARG A 481 22.75 -2.73 -14.14
C ARG A 481 23.52 -2.91 -12.84
N GLN A 482 24.77 -3.41 -12.90
CA GLN A 482 25.59 -3.57 -11.70
C GLN A 482 25.87 -2.21 -11.04
N ALA A 483 26.14 -1.18 -11.84
CA ALA A 483 26.31 0.19 -11.34
C ALA A 483 25.03 0.72 -10.68
N LEU A 484 23.87 0.50 -11.31
CA LEU A 484 22.56 0.88 -10.76
C LEU A 484 22.27 0.17 -9.42
N LEU A 485 22.53 -1.13 -9.33
CA LEU A 485 22.39 -1.92 -8.10
C LEU A 485 23.32 -1.41 -6.99
N ASN A 486 24.55 -1.03 -7.34
CA ASN A 486 25.50 -0.45 -6.39
C ASN A 486 25.01 0.91 -5.86
N LEU A 487 24.42 1.77 -6.70
CA LEU A 487 23.83 3.04 -6.27
C LEU A 487 22.66 2.82 -5.29
N ARG A 488 21.82 1.81 -5.54
CA ARG A 488 20.73 1.43 -4.63
C ARG A 488 21.29 0.90 -3.30
N HIS A 489 22.30 0.02 -3.35
CA HIS A 489 22.91 -0.59 -2.17
C HIS A 489 23.63 0.43 -1.28
N THR A 490 24.28 1.44 -1.87
CA THR A 490 24.92 2.55 -1.16
C THR A 490 23.93 3.65 -0.76
N GLU A 491 22.64 3.47 -1.06
CA GLU A 491 21.55 4.43 -0.80
C GLU A 491 21.77 5.82 -1.42
N ALA A 492 22.61 5.91 -2.46
CA ALA A 492 22.85 7.13 -3.23
C ALA A 492 21.60 7.59 -4.00
N ILE A 493 20.75 6.64 -4.40
CA ILE A 493 19.45 6.87 -5.02
C ILE A 493 18.34 6.11 -4.25
N GLY A 494 17.10 6.59 -4.39
CA GLY A 494 15.90 5.99 -3.82
C GLY A 494 15.40 4.82 -4.66
N ASP A 495 14.46 4.05 -4.11
CA ASP A 495 13.93 2.87 -4.81
C ASP A 495 13.07 3.29 -6.02
N ASP A 496 12.34 4.41 -5.97
CA ASP A 496 11.55 4.91 -7.10
C ASP A 496 12.42 5.29 -8.31
N ALA A 497 13.51 6.02 -8.06
CA ALA A 497 14.48 6.37 -9.10
C ALA A 497 15.19 5.12 -9.63
N PHE A 498 15.49 4.16 -8.75
CA PHE A 498 16.03 2.86 -9.15
C PHE A 498 15.07 2.10 -10.08
N HIS A 499 13.78 1.98 -9.73
CA HIS A 499 12.80 1.23 -10.53
C HIS A 499 12.55 1.87 -11.89
N LEU A 500 12.52 3.21 -11.97
CA LEU A 500 12.40 3.92 -13.23
C LEU A 500 13.55 3.59 -14.20
N VAL A 501 14.79 3.64 -13.71
CA VAL A 501 15.98 3.34 -14.53
C VAL A 501 16.13 1.83 -14.76
N GLU A 502 15.70 0.98 -13.83
CA GLU A 502 15.64 -0.48 -14.00
C GLU A 502 14.70 -0.87 -15.14
N GLU A 503 13.50 -0.27 -15.20
CA GLU A 503 12.55 -0.52 -16.27
C GLU A 503 13.10 -0.08 -17.64
N GLU A 504 13.80 1.05 -17.70
CA GLU A 504 14.51 1.52 -18.89
C GLU A 504 15.57 0.51 -19.36
N LEU A 505 16.40 0.01 -18.44
CA LEU A 505 17.41 -1.01 -18.75
C LEU A 505 16.78 -2.35 -19.16
N ASP A 506 15.65 -2.71 -18.57
CA ASP A 506 14.93 -3.94 -18.90
C ASP A 506 14.37 -3.90 -20.31
N ARG A 507 13.80 -2.76 -20.73
CA ARG A 507 13.37 -2.55 -22.12
C ARG A 507 14.55 -2.64 -23.10
N ALA A 508 15.70 -2.06 -22.74
CA ALA A 508 16.92 -2.13 -23.55
C ALA A 508 17.50 -3.56 -23.63
N GLU A 509 17.38 -4.37 -22.57
CA GLU A 509 17.78 -5.78 -22.59
C GLU A 509 16.85 -6.61 -23.48
N LEU A 510 15.54 -6.38 -23.39
CA LEU A 510 14.55 -7.08 -24.22
C LEU A 510 14.71 -6.78 -25.71
N SER A 511 15.01 -5.53 -26.08
CA SER A 511 15.31 -5.19 -27.47
C SER A 511 16.63 -5.78 -27.96
N ALA A 512 17.56 -6.09 -27.05
CA ALA A 512 18.82 -6.78 -27.35
C ALA A 512 18.71 -8.33 -27.28
N GLU A 513 17.55 -8.88 -26.95
CA GLU A 513 17.26 -10.32 -27.02
C GLU A 513 16.40 -10.71 -28.22
N ALA A 514 15.61 -9.76 -28.75
CA ALA A 514 14.78 -9.92 -29.95
C ALA A 514 15.61 -9.83 -31.23
#